data_AF-A0A1I0LTP2-F1
#
_entry.id   AF-A0A1I0LTP2-F1
#
_cell.length_a   1.000
_cell.length_b   1.000
_cell.length_c   1.000
_cell.angle_alpha   90.00
_cell.angle_beta   90.00
_cell.angle_gamma   90.00
#
_symmetry.space_group_name_H-M   'P 1'
#
loop_
_entity.id
_entity.type
_entity.pdbx_description
1 polymer ?
#
loop_
_entity_poly.entity_id
_entity_poly.type
_entity_poly.pdbx_seq_one_letter_code
_entity_poly.pdbx_strand_id
1 'polypeptide(L)'
;MNVLQNLAARSIAAVRLAHADRLRHREECGMCGPDQECPRAAEQFADLQARVQRARANLTTYLPRGSLVTYGGALRRMHGDWWIHATCTDCDHTAYRLIRGRGMTLPHVHLSEITSAPILQPRAAQTVDAVRDAVREVTAILAMNEVRLPMLVDINGLGACTLAYPRAAYDHEIAVAEAVQPQTPEAAYVLAALRALPLLASAADNGNAAGAAGVTQRLLKLRETAARVHRASE
;
A
#
# COMPACT_ATOMS: atom_id res chain seq x y z
N MET A 1 8.84 16.90 3.54
CA MET A 1 9.64 15.67 3.46
C MET A 1 9.61 15.01 4.84
N ASN A 2 9.15 13.76 4.96
CA ASN A 2 9.01 13.11 6.27
C ASN A 2 10.36 12.58 6.82
N VAL A 3 10.42 12.22 8.10
CA VAL A 3 11.67 11.78 8.78
C VAL A 3 12.30 10.57 8.10
N LEU A 4 11.49 9.57 7.72
CA LEU A 4 11.96 8.34 7.05
C LEU A 4 12.50 8.62 5.64
N GLN A 5 11.84 9.47 4.88
CA GLN A 5 12.27 9.93 3.57
C GLN A 5 13.61 10.68 3.65
N ASN A 6 13.78 11.51 4.68
CA ASN A 6 15.03 12.23 4.93
C ASN A 6 16.18 11.25 5.29
N LEU A 7 15.92 10.29 6.18
CA LEU A 7 16.88 9.24 6.53
C LEU A 7 17.30 8.40 5.32
N ALA A 8 16.34 8.01 4.48
CA ALA A 8 16.60 7.31 3.23
C ALA A 8 17.46 8.15 2.27
N ALA A 9 17.08 9.41 2.02
CA ALA A 9 17.83 10.32 1.14
C ALA A 9 19.27 10.57 1.63
N ARG A 10 19.46 10.78 2.93
CA ARG A 10 20.79 10.95 3.54
C ARG A 10 21.65 9.69 3.42
N SER A 11 21.06 8.52 3.60
CA SER A 11 21.78 7.25 3.46
C SER A 11 22.23 6.99 2.03
N ILE A 12 21.38 7.31 1.04
CA ILE A 12 21.74 7.29 -0.39
C ILE A 12 22.93 8.23 -0.67
N ALA A 13 22.86 9.46 -0.17
CA ALA A 13 23.95 10.42 -0.35
C ALA A 13 25.27 9.92 0.28
N ALA A 14 25.19 9.29 1.46
CA ALA A 14 26.37 8.74 2.14
C ALA A 14 27.06 7.61 1.37
N VAL A 15 26.30 6.76 0.67
CA VAL A 15 26.83 5.73 -0.22
C VAL A 15 27.53 6.36 -1.42
N ARG A 16 26.89 7.34 -2.07
CA ARG A 16 27.47 8.06 -3.22
C ARG A 16 28.80 8.75 -2.87
N LEU A 17 28.85 9.38 -1.69
CA LEU A 17 30.08 10.01 -1.18
C LEU A 17 31.19 8.97 -0.94
N ALA A 18 30.89 7.86 -0.26
CA ALA A 18 31.88 6.81 -0.02
C ALA A 18 32.41 6.20 -1.33
N HIS A 19 31.54 6.07 -2.35
CA HIS A 19 31.96 5.61 -3.67
C HIS A 19 32.93 6.59 -4.35
N ALA A 20 32.65 7.89 -4.26
CA ALA A 20 33.54 8.94 -4.77
C ALA A 20 34.88 9.00 -4.02
N ASP A 21 34.87 8.83 -2.70
CA ASP A 21 36.08 8.81 -1.88
C ASP A 21 36.99 7.62 -2.22
N ARG A 22 36.40 6.45 -2.54
CA ARG A 22 37.15 5.28 -3.00
C ARG A 22 37.77 5.47 -4.38
N LEU A 23 37.04 6.07 -5.32
CA LEU A 23 37.57 6.39 -6.64
C LEU A 23 38.75 7.36 -6.53
N ARG A 24 38.58 8.42 -5.75
CA ARG A 24 39.65 9.40 -5.48
C ARG A 24 40.86 8.74 -4.82
N HIS A 25 40.65 7.88 -3.83
CA HIS A 25 41.75 7.18 -3.17
C HIS A 25 42.52 6.27 -4.14
N ARG A 26 41.83 5.60 -5.08
CA ARG A 26 42.49 4.79 -6.12
C ARG A 26 43.37 5.64 -7.04
N GLU A 27 42.96 6.87 -7.34
CA GLU A 27 43.72 7.80 -8.19
C GLU A 27 44.93 8.39 -7.46
N GLU A 28 44.80 8.67 -6.16
CA GLU A 28 45.82 9.38 -5.37
C GLU A 28 46.82 8.45 -4.66
N CYS A 29 46.44 7.19 -4.37
CA CYS A 29 47.28 6.31 -3.57
C CYS A 29 48.28 5.55 -4.44
N GLY A 30 49.56 5.93 -4.35
CA GLY A 30 50.66 5.24 -5.04
C GLY A 30 50.94 3.80 -4.59
N MET A 31 50.30 3.34 -3.50
CA MET A 31 50.37 1.96 -3.00
C MET A 31 49.22 1.07 -3.50
N CYS A 32 48.21 1.65 -4.14
CA CYS A 32 47.08 0.89 -4.70
C CYS A 32 47.51 0.24 -6.04
N GLY A 33 48.14 -0.92 -5.96
CA GLY A 33 48.50 -1.76 -7.12
C GLY A 33 47.63 -3.02 -7.22
N PRO A 34 47.63 -3.72 -8.37
CA PRO A 34 46.91 -4.99 -8.54
C PRO A 34 47.35 -6.09 -7.54
N ASP A 35 48.62 -6.05 -7.13
CA ASP A 35 49.27 -7.08 -6.30
C ASP A 35 49.62 -6.59 -4.88
N GLN A 36 49.12 -5.42 -4.46
CA GLN A 36 49.40 -4.84 -3.14
C GLN A 36 48.11 -4.53 -2.38
N GLU A 37 47.97 -5.11 -1.19
CA GLU A 37 46.89 -4.77 -0.28
C GLU A 37 47.10 -3.38 0.31
N CYS A 38 46.20 -2.45 0.02
CA CYS A 38 46.15 -1.14 0.66
C CYS A 38 45.19 -1.22 1.87
N PRO A 39 45.68 -1.13 3.13
CA PRO A 39 44.82 -1.22 4.32
C PRO A 39 43.71 -0.17 4.33
N ARG A 40 44.03 1.04 3.87
CA ARG A 40 43.06 2.15 3.74
C ARG A 40 41.97 1.85 2.72
N ALA A 41 42.31 1.18 1.61
CA ALA A 41 41.31 0.76 0.63
C ALA A 41 40.39 -0.33 1.19
N ALA A 42 40.91 -1.24 2.03
CA ALA A 42 40.13 -2.25 2.72
C ALA A 42 39.16 -1.62 3.75
N GLU A 43 39.61 -0.66 4.54
CA GLU A 43 38.77 0.10 5.47
C GLU A 43 37.65 0.87 4.73
N GLN A 44 37.98 1.52 3.62
CA GLN A 44 36.98 2.21 2.79
C GLN A 44 35.98 1.24 2.14
N PHE A 45 36.40 0.02 1.79
CA PHE A 45 35.47 -1.01 1.32
C PHE A 45 34.51 -1.42 2.43
N ALA A 46 35.01 -1.66 3.64
CA ALA A 46 34.19 -2.02 4.79
C ALA A 46 33.19 -0.90 5.15
N ASP A 47 33.63 0.35 5.16
CA ASP A 47 32.74 1.52 5.39
C ASP A 47 31.68 1.64 4.30
N LEU A 48 32.05 1.47 3.02
CA LEU A 48 31.07 1.44 1.93
C LEU A 48 30.02 0.36 2.17
N GLN A 49 30.42 -0.88 2.46
CA GLN A 49 29.47 -1.98 2.70
C GLN A 49 28.53 -1.68 3.87
N ALA A 50 29.04 -1.09 4.96
CA ALA A 50 28.19 -0.68 6.09
C ALA A 50 27.16 0.38 5.69
N ARG A 51 27.55 1.37 4.87
CA ARG A 51 26.64 2.40 4.34
C ARG A 51 25.62 1.82 3.37
N VAL A 52 26.01 0.87 2.53
CA VAL A 52 25.12 0.16 1.61
C VAL A 52 24.05 -0.61 2.37
N GLN A 53 24.40 -1.35 3.42
CA GLN A 53 23.41 -2.04 4.25
C GLN A 53 22.47 -1.06 4.97
N ARG A 54 23.00 0.07 5.46
CA ARG A 54 22.18 1.12 6.07
C ARG A 54 21.23 1.79 5.07
N ALA A 55 21.69 2.06 3.85
CA ALA A 55 20.87 2.60 2.77
C ALA A 55 19.76 1.62 2.38
N ARG A 56 20.10 0.33 2.22
CA ARG A 56 19.13 -0.74 1.99
C ARG A 56 18.06 -0.75 3.08
N ALA A 57 18.46 -0.81 4.35
CA ALA A 57 17.55 -0.85 5.49
C ALA A 57 16.62 0.38 5.51
N ASN A 58 17.18 1.58 5.39
CA ASN A 58 16.40 2.83 5.45
C ASN A 58 15.45 2.99 4.26
N LEU A 59 15.84 2.55 3.05
CA LEU A 59 14.92 2.51 1.92
C LEU A 59 13.80 1.50 2.15
N THR A 60 14.11 0.26 2.56
CA THR A 60 13.07 -0.74 2.84
C THR A 60 12.15 -0.35 4.00
N THR A 61 12.63 0.44 4.96
CA THR A 61 11.80 1.00 6.04
C THR A 61 10.91 2.13 5.54
N TYR A 62 11.43 2.99 4.65
CA TYR A 62 10.66 4.11 4.12
C TYR A 62 9.60 3.66 3.11
N LEU A 63 9.99 2.85 2.12
CA LEU A 63 9.11 2.24 1.13
C LEU A 63 9.40 0.73 1.05
N PRO A 64 8.70 -0.09 1.86
CA PRO A 64 8.84 -1.54 1.79
C PRO A 64 8.37 -2.12 0.46
N ARG A 65 8.77 -3.37 0.21
CA ARG A 65 8.25 -4.16 -0.91
C ARG A 65 6.73 -4.22 -0.84
N GLY A 66 6.08 -3.97 -1.97
CA GLY A 66 4.63 -3.91 -2.08
C GLY A 66 4.04 -2.53 -1.82
N SER A 67 4.83 -1.49 -1.56
CA SER A 67 4.32 -0.11 -1.52
C SER A 67 3.96 0.41 -2.93
N LEU A 68 2.79 1.04 -3.06
CA LEU A 68 2.37 1.73 -4.30
C LEU A 68 2.94 3.15 -4.33
N VAL A 69 3.66 3.49 -5.39
CA VAL A 69 4.28 4.80 -5.58
C VAL A 69 3.93 5.37 -6.95
N THR A 70 3.88 6.69 -7.09
CA THR A 70 3.79 7.33 -8.41
C THR A 70 5.19 7.65 -8.92
N TYR A 71 5.53 7.14 -10.11
CA TYR A 71 6.76 7.46 -10.83
C TYR A 71 6.55 8.69 -11.72
N GLY A 72 7.44 9.68 -11.59
CA GLY A 72 7.46 10.91 -12.39
C GLY A 72 8.84 11.24 -12.97
N GLY A 73 9.72 10.25 -13.14
CA GLY A 73 11.09 10.44 -13.60
C GLY A 73 11.25 10.71 -15.10
N ALA A 74 12.47 10.50 -15.62
CA ALA A 74 12.81 10.88 -17.00
C ALA A 74 12.00 10.12 -18.08
N LEU A 75 11.56 8.89 -17.80
CA LEU A 75 10.81 8.06 -18.75
C LEU A 75 9.33 8.42 -18.74
N ARG A 76 8.95 9.52 -19.40
CA ARG A 76 7.56 10.05 -19.43
C ARG A 76 6.49 9.02 -19.79
N ARG A 77 6.78 8.13 -20.76
CA ARG A 77 5.86 7.03 -21.16
C ARG A 77 5.58 5.99 -20.06
N MET A 78 6.42 5.98 -19.03
CA MET A 78 6.33 5.06 -17.90
C MET A 78 5.77 5.74 -16.64
N HIS A 79 5.33 7.00 -16.71
CA HIS A 79 4.70 7.69 -15.59
C HIS A 79 3.44 6.97 -15.09
N GLY A 80 3.06 7.29 -13.86
CA GLY A 80 1.89 6.73 -13.18
C GLY A 80 2.27 5.82 -12.02
N ASP A 81 1.37 4.92 -11.64
CA ASP A 81 1.52 4.16 -10.41
C ASP A 81 2.26 2.83 -10.62
N TRP A 82 3.11 2.51 -9.65
CA TRP A 82 4.02 1.37 -9.67
C TRP A 82 4.17 0.78 -8.27
N TRP A 83 4.48 -0.51 -8.21
CA TRP A 83 4.75 -1.19 -6.94
C TRP A 83 6.25 -1.31 -6.70
N ILE A 84 6.68 -1.04 -5.47
CA ILE A 84 8.06 -1.29 -5.03
C ILE A 84 8.28 -2.80 -4.98
N HIS A 85 9.26 -3.32 -5.71
CA HIS A 85 9.61 -4.74 -5.68
C HIS A 85 10.78 -5.03 -4.74
N ALA A 86 11.87 -4.27 -4.90
CA ALA A 86 13.09 -4.40 -4.10
C ALA A 86 13.89 -3.10 -4.21
N THR A 87 14.96 -2.99 -3.42
CA THR A 87 16.03 -2.03 -3.69
C THR A 87 16.95 -2.57 -4.79
N CYS A 88 17.52 -1.67 -5.59
CA CYS A 88 18.38 -2.05 -6.71
C CYS A 88 19.77 -2.50 -6.21
N THR A 89 20.10 -3.77 -6.44
CA THR A 89 21.41 -4.36 -6.13
C THR A 89 22.53 -3.74 -6.96
N ASP A 90 22.25 -3.44 -8.22
CA ASP A 90 23.26 -2.95 -9.18
C ASP A 90 23.64 -1.48 -8.94
N CYS A 91 22.88 -0.80 -8.07
CA CYS A 91 23.13 0.58 -7.66
C CYS A 91 23.43 0.65 -6.16
N ASP A 92 23.98 -0.40 -5.56
CA ASP A 92 24.35 -0.44 -4.14
C ASP A 92 23.20 -0.02 -3.21
N HIS A 93 21.98 -0.44 -3.55
CA HIS A 93 20.76 -0.08 -2.85
C HIS A 93 20.56 1.43 -2.69
N THR A 94 20.90 2.22 -3.71
CA THR A 94 20.64 3.66 -3.77
C THR A 94 19.37 4.05 -4.56
N ALA A 95 18.68 3.05 -5.09
CA ALA A 95 17.48 3.18 -5.91
C ALA A 95 16.52 2.02 -5.65
N TYR A 96 15.28 2.15 -6.12
CA TYR A 96 14.28 1.09 -6.12
C TYR A 96 14.18 0.40 -7.48
N ARG A 97 13.79 -0.87 -7.44
CA ARG A 97 13.23 -1.60 -8.57
C ARG A 97 11.70 -1.55 -8.44
N LEU A 98 11.04 -1.02 -9.46
CA LEU A 98 9.59 -0.94 -9.53
C LEU A 98 9.03 -2.02 -10.48
N ILE A 99 7.82 -2.48 -10.20
CA ILE A 99 7.07 -3.38 -11.06
C ILE A 99 5.65 -2.87 -11.29
N ARG A 100 5.12 -3.17 -12.47
CA ARG A 100 3.72 -2.95 -12.86
C ARG A 100 3.26 -4.17 -13.66
N GLY A 101 1.94 -4.38 -13.75
CA GLY A 101 1.33 -5.61 -14.32
C GLY A 101 1.96 -6.11 -15.64
N ARG A 102 1.69 -7.38 -15.99
CA ARG A 102 2.28 -8.07 -17.16
C ARG A 102 3.82 -8.06 -17.22
N GLY A 103 4.49 -8.09 -16.06
CA GLY A 103 5.95 -8.25 -15.98
C GLY A 103 6.77 -7.01 -16.33
N MET A 104 6.16 -5.82 -16.39
CA MET A 104 6.89 -4.58 -16.63
C MET A 104 7.71 -4.20 -15.39
N THR A 105 9.00 -3.90 -15.59
CA THR A 105 9.91 -3.51 -14.52
C THR A 105 10.65 -2.22 -14.86
N LEU A 106 10.83 -1.34 -13.87
CA LEU A 106 11.81 -0.26 -13.91
C LEU A 106 12.92 -0.60 -12.92
N PRO A 107 14.13 -0.97 -13.37
CA PRO A 107 15.18 -1.51 -12.50
C PRO A 107 15.83 -0.45 -11.61
N HIS A 108 15.93 0.79 -12.10
CA HIS A 108 16.65 1.87 -11.44
C HIS A 108 15.74 3.10 -11.33
N VAL A 109 15.08 3.24 -10.19
CA VAL A 109 14.26 4.42 -9.90
C VAL A 109 14.77 5.10 -8.65
N HIS A 110 15.27 6.31 -8.81
CA HIS A 110 15.75 7.10 -7.68
C HIS A 110 14.60 7.62 -6.84
N LEU A 111 14.86 7.82 -5.55
CA LEU A 111 13.89 8.41 -4.63
C LEU A 111 13.37 9.79 -5.11
N SER A 112 14.19 10.56 -5.83
CA SER A 112 13.80 11.85 -6.42
C SER A 112 12.83 11.73 -7.60
N GLU A 113 12.72 10.56 -8.21
CA GLU A 113 11.79 10.29 -9.32
C GLU A 113 10.43 9.78 -8.83
N ILE A 114 10.29 9.56 -7.52
CA ILE A 114 9.06 9.15 -6.87
C ILE A 114 8.33 10.42 -6.41
N THR A 115 7.20 10.71 -7.05
CA THR A 115 6.42 11.93 -6.81
C THR A 115 5.37 11.74 -5.72
N SER A 116 4.95 10.51 -5.46
CA SER A 116 4.11 10.15 -4.33
C SER A 116 4.58 8.82 -3.73
N ALA A 117 4.76 8.81 -2.40
CA ALA A 117 4.92 7.62 -1.59
C ALA A 117 3.58 7.36 -0.91
N PRO A 118 3.11 6.11 -0.75
CA PRO A 118 1.89 5.86 -0.01
C PRO A 118 2.14 6.34 1.42
N ILE A 119 1.25 7.19 1.90
CA ILE A 119 1.29 7.71 3.26
C ILE A 119 1.13 6.48 4.16
N LEU A 120 2.16 6.14 4.96
CA LEU A 120 1.98 5.33 6.17
C LEU A 120 0.86 6.00 6.95
N GLN A 121 -0.34 5.42 6.94
CA GLN A 121 -1.52 6.10 7.45
C GLN A 121 -1.39 6.21 8.96
N PRO A 122 -1.13 7.42 9.52
CA PRO A 122 -0.94 7.59 10.97
C PRO A 122 -2.22 7.29 11.77
N ARG A 123 -3.32 6.98 11.06
CA ARG A 123 -4.67 6.73 11.55
C ARG A 123 -5.25 5.42 11.01
N ALA A 124 -4.40 4.47 10.63
CA ALA A 124 -4.85 3.16 10.17
C ALA A 124 -5.79 2.50 11.20
N ALA A 125 -5.46 2.57 12.49
CA ALA A 125 -6.33 2.09 13.56
C ALA A 125 -7.72 2.76 13.56
N GLN A 126 -7.78 4.10 13.45
CA GLN A 126 -9.06 4.84 13.40
C GLN A 126 -9.87 4.50 12.15
N THR A 127 -9.20 4.20 11.04
CA THR A 127 -9.84 3.76 9.79
C THR A 127 -10.37 2.34 9.95
N VAL A 128 -9.59 1.43 10.56
CA VAL A 128 -10.00 0.04 10.82
C VAL A 128 -11.25 0.00 11.68
N ASP A 129 -11.31 0.78 12.75
CA ASP A 129 -12.50 0.81 13.62
C ASP A 129 -13.73 1.32 12.85
N ALA A 130 -13.59 2.41 12.09
CA ALA A 130 -14.67 2.94 11.27
C ALA A 130 -15.15 1.95 10.18
N VAL A 131 -14.21 1.24 9.54
CA VAL A 131 -14.53 0.22 8.52
C VAL A 131 -15.16 -1.02 9.17
N ARG A 132 -14.70 -1.44 10.35
CA ARG A 132 -15.32 -2.54 11.12
C ARG A 132 -16.75 -2.22 11.52
N ASP A 133 -17.00 -0.99 11.97
CA ASP A 133 -18.36 -0.53 12.26
C ASP A 133 -19.24 -0.57 11.00
N ALA A 134 -18.75 -0.10 9.85
CA ALA A 134 -19.49 -0.17 8.60
C ALA A 134 -19.78 -1.62 8.17
N VAL A 135 -18.79 -2.51 8.27
CA VAL A 135 -18.92 -3.93 7.93
C VAL A 135 -19.88 -4.65 8.88
N ARG A 136 -19.92 -4.28 10.16
CA ARG A 136 -20.92 -4.79 11.10
C ARG A 136 -22.34 -4.45 10.63
N GLU A 137 -22.55 -3.23 10.15
CA GLU A 137 -23.85 -2.81 9.63
C GLU A 137 -24.23 -3.51 8.32
N VAL A 138 -23.27 -3.69 7.39
CA VAL A 138 -23.50 -4.52 6.19
C VAL A 138 -23.88 -5.94 6.58
N THR A 139 -23.09 -6.59 7.45
CA THR A 139 -23.34 -7.96 7.90
C THR A 139 -24.71 -8.09 8.55
N ALA A 140 -25.12 -7.12 9.37
CA ALA A 140 -26.43 -7.13 10.01
C ALA A 140 -27.58 -7.07 9.00
N ILE A 141 -27.50 -6.19 7.99
CA ILE A 141 -28.50 -6.11 6.93
C ILE A 141 -28.55 -7.42 6.14
N LEU A 142 -27.41 -7.98 5.76
CA LEU A 142 -27.36 -9.24 5.02
C LEU A 142 -27.95 -10.39 5.84
N ALA A 143 -27.61 -10.50 7.12
CA ALA A 143 -28.10 -11.55 8.00
C ALA A 143 -29.63 -11.49 8.21
N MET A 144 -30.21 -10.29 8.31
CA MET A 144 -31.67 -10.10 8.38
C MET A 144 -32.40 -10.61 7.12
N ASN A 145 -31.70 -10.70 5.99
CA ASN A 145 -32.24 -11.17 4.72
C ASN A 145 -31.66 -12.55 4.36
N GLU A 146 -31.15 -13.29 5.36
CA GLU A 146 -30.60 -14.65 5.22
C GLU A 146 -29.37 -14.78 4.29
N VAL A 147 -28.74 -13.67 3.91
CA VAL A 147 -27.53 -13.65 3.08
C VAL A 147 -26.28 -13.72 3.94
N ARG A 148 -25.32 -14.56 3.55
CA ARG A 148 -24.03 -14.73 4.25
C ARG A 148 -22.86 -14.44 3.33
N LEU A 149 -22.18 -13.32 3.56
CA LEU A 149 -20.93 -12.97 2.88
C LEU A 149 -19.81 -12.79 3.91
N PRO A 150 -18.81 -13.68 3.96
CA PRO A 150 -17.69 -13.51 4.88
C PRO A 150 -16.85 -12.31 4.47
N MET A 151 -16.55 -11.43 5.44
CA MET A 151 -15.78 -10.21 5.25
C MET A 151 -14.67 -10.15 6.30
N LEU A 152 -13.48 -9.72 5.89
CA LEU A 152 -12.32 -9.53 6.75
C LEU A 152 -11.87 -8.07 6.69
N VAL A 153 -11.73 -7.42 7.85
CA VAL A 153 -11.10 -6.11 7.98
C VAL A 153 -9.80 -6.26 8.75
N ASP A 154 -8.69 -5.98 8.08
CA ASP A 154 -7.35 -6.17 8.64
C ASP A 154 -6.39 -5.05 8.26
N ILE A 155 -5.32 -4.93 9.03
CA ILE A 155 -4.17 -4.09 8.70
C ILE A 155 -3.16 -4.97 7.98
N ASN A 156 -2.88 -4.67 6.72
CA ASN A 156 -1.86 -5.42 5.99
C ASN A 156 -0.45 -5.18 6.57
N GLY A 157 0.54 -5.96 6.14
CA GLY A 157 1.93 -5.80 6.58
C GLY A 157 2.58 -4.44 6.29
N LEU A 158 1.85 -3.52 5.63
CA LEU A 158 2.26 -2.16 5.30
C LEU A 158 1.54 -1.09 6.16
N GLY A 159 0.73 -1.49 7.14
CA GLY A 159 0.00 -0.56 7.99
C GLY A 159 -1.21 0.08 7.33
N ALA A 160 -1.70 -0.45 6.21
CA ALA A 160 -2.92 0.03 5.55
C ALA A 160 -4.13 -0.82 5.94
N CYS A 161 -5.27 -0.17 6.16
CA CYS A 161 -6.55 -0.84 6.37
C CYS A 161 -6.99 -1.51 5.07
N THR A 162 -7.43 -2.76 5.13
CA THR A 162 -7.95 -3.52 3.99
C THR A 162 -9.28 -4.14 4.34
N LEU A 163 -10.17 -4.23 3.35
CA LEU A 163 -11.44 -4.96 3.43
C LEU A 163 -11.44 -6.03 2.34
N ALA A 164 -11.49 -7.30 2.75
CA ALA A 164 -11.52 -8.44 1.85
C ALA A 164 -12.84 -9.21 1.97
N TYR A 165 -13.36 -9.66 0.83
CA TYR A 165 -14.53 -10.54 0.74
C TYR A 165 -14.44 -11.41 -0.53
N PRO A 166 -14.98 -12.64 -0.54
CA PRO A 166 -14.90 -13.51 -1.71
C PRO A 166 -15.66 -12.92 -2.89
N ARG A 167 -14.95 -12.59 -3.96
CA ARG A 167 -15.54 -11.93 -5.13
C ARG A 167 -16.63 -12.75 -5.80
N ALA A 168 -16.45 -14.06 -5.91
CA ALA A 168 -17.43 -14.95 -6.51
C ALA A 168 -18.76 -14.98 -5.73
N ALA A 169 -18.70 -15.02 -4.40
CA ALA A 169 -19.90 -14.94 -3.56
C ALA A 169 -20.56 -13.57 -3.68
N TYR A 170 -19.78 -12.49 -3.64
CA TYR A 170 -20.27 -11.13 -3.83
C TYR A 170 -21.02 -10.93 -5.16
N ASP A 171 -20.41 -11.36 -6.27
CA ASP A 171 -21.00 -11.20 -7.61
C ASP A 171 -22.28 -12.06 -7.75
N HIS A 172 -22.30 -13.25 -7.15
CA HIS A 172 -23.49 -14.10 -7.09
C HIS A 172 -24.64 -13.41 -6.34
N GLU A 173 -24.39 -12.93 -5.12
CA GLU A 173 -25.43 -12.29 -4.29
C GLU A 173 -25.97 -11.00 -4.92
N ILE A 174 -25.12 -10.22 -5.61
CA ILE A 174 -25.59 -9.07 -6.38
C ILE A 174 -26.53 -9.50 -7.50
N ALA A 175 -26.15 -10.51 -8.30
CA ALA A 175 -26.97 -10.96 -9.41
C ALA A 175 -28.33 -11.50 -8.94
N VAL A 176 -28.35 -12.25 -7.82
CA VAL A 176 -29.59 -12.73 -7.20
C VAL A 176 -30.44 -11.57 -6.71
N ALA A 177 -29.85 -10.63 -5.96
CA ALA A 177 -30.57 -9.48 -5.44
C ALA A 177 -31.14 -8.60 -6.58
N GLU A 178 -30.39 -8.39 -7.67
CA GLU A 178 -30.86 -7.63 -8.84
C GLU A 178 -32.02 -8.32 -9.56
N ALA A 179 -31.99 -9.65 -9.67
CA ALA A 179 -33.08 -10.41 -10.29
C ALA A 179 -34.39 -10.36 -9.47
N VAL A 180 -34.27 -10.33 -8.14
CA VAL A 180 -35.42 -10.40 -7.21
C VAL A 180 -35.90 -9.00 -6.77
N GLN A 181 -35.07 -7.96 -6.87
CA GLN A 181 -35.38 -6.58 -6.45
C GLN A 181 -36.76 -6.06 -6.91
N PRO A 182 -37.23 -6.30 -8.16
CA PRO A 182 -38.53 -5.80 -8.58
C PRO A 182 -39.71 -6.39 -7.81
N GLN A 183 -39.50 -7.51 -7.10
CA GLN A 183 -40.52 -8.32 -6.47
C GLN A 183 -40.54 -8.12 -4.95
N THR A 184 -39.40 -7.82 -4.32
CA THR A 184 -39.31 -7.74 -2.86
C THR A 184 -38.48 -6.53 -2.37
N PRO A 185 -38.94 -5.79 -1.34
CA PRO A 185 -38.17 -4.71 -0.74
C PRO A 185 -36.88 -5.20 -0.06
N GLU A 186 -36.85 -6.45 0.43
CA GLU A 186 -35.70 -7.13 1.03
C GLU A 186 -34.49 -7.13 0.10
N ALA A 187 -34.71 -7.50 -1.17
CA ALA A 187 -33.66 -7.55 -2.18
C ALA A 187 -33.06 -6.16 -2.46
N ALA A 188 -33.84 -5.08 -2.33
CA ALA A 188 -33.32 -3.71 -2.45
C ALA A 188 -32.37 -3.34 -1.30
N TYR A 189 -32.64 -3.81 -0.06
CA TYR A 189 -31.74 -3.59 1.08
C TYR A 189 -30.44 -4.36 0.96
N VAL A 190 -30.51 -5.63 0.53
CA VAL A 190 -29.34 -6.46 0.23
C VAL A 190 -28.47 -5.80 -0.83
N LEU A 191 -29.07 -5.38 -1.95
CA LEU A 191 -28.35 -4.76 -3.05
C LEU A 191 -27.67 -3.45 -2.63
N ALA A 192 -28.36 -2.60 -1.85
CA ALA A 192 -27.80 -1.37 -1.32
C ALA A 192 -26.61 -1.62 -0.37
N ALA A 193 -26.71 -2.65 0.48
CA ALA A 193 -25.62 -3.04 1.38
C ALA A 193 -24.40 -3.59 0.61
N LEU A 194 -24.61 -4.46 -0.38
CA LEU A 194 -23.54 -4.99 -1.23
C LEU A 194 -22.87 -3.89 -2.07
N ARG A 195 -23.63 -2.94 -2.60
CA ARG A 195 -23.07 -1.80 -3.37
C ARG A 195 -22.26 -0.83 -2.50
N ALA A 196 -22.40 -0.87 -1.18
CA ALA A 196 -21.54 -0.11 -0.27
C ALA A 196 -20.14 -0.71 -0.12
N LEU A 197 -19.95 -2.02 -0.36
CA LEU A 197 -18.68 -2.71 -0.13
C LEU A 197 -17.51 -2.17 -0.98
N PRO A 198 -17.65 -1.89 -2.30
CA PRO A 198 -16.57 -1.27 -3.06
C PRO A 198 -16.19 0.13 -2.57
N LEU A 199 -17.18 0.90 -2.07
CA LEU A 199 -16.92 2.23 -1.49
C LEU A 199 -16.16 2.11 -0.17
N LEU A 200 -16.50 1.13 0.66
CA LEU A 200 -15.80 0.83 1.91
C LEU A 200 -14.39 0.29 1.66
N ALA A 201 -14.20 -0.58 0.66
CA ALA A 201 -12.88 -1.07 0.27
C ALA A 201 -11.98 0.08 -0.18
N SER A 202 -12.50 0.97 -1.03
CA SER A 202 -11.79 2.18 -1.44
C SER A 202 -11.50 3.12 -0.26
N ALA A 203 -12.44 3.30 0.67
CA ALA A 203 -12.21 4.12 1.85
C ALA A 203 -11.15 3.51 2.80
N ALA A 204 -11.14 2.18 2.95
CA ALA A 204 -10.15 1.44 3.71
C ALA A 204 -8.75 1.60 3.10
N ASP A 205 -8.61 1.31 1.80
CA ASP A 205 -7.33 1.41 1.08
C ASP A 205 -6.77 2.85 1.14
N ASN A 206 -7.65 3.85 1.07
CA ASN A 206 -7.27 5.27 1.12
C ASN A 206 -7.15 5.86 2.53
N GLY A 207 -7.49 5.13 3.59
CA GLY A 207 -7.38 5.66 4.97
C GLY A 207 -8.42 6.71 5.32
N ASN A 208 -9.55 6.68 4.62
CA ASN A 208 -10.60 7.68 4.74
C ASN A 208 -11.60 7.28 5.83
N ALA A 209 -11.19 7.39 7.09
CA ALA A 209 -12.05 7.09 8.24
C ALA A 209 -13.36 7.89 8.24
N ALA A 210 -13.32 9.17 7.84
CA ALA A 210 -14.52 10.02 7.74
C ALA A 210 -15.49 9.53 6.64
N GLY A 211 -14.94 9.09 5.50
CA GLY A 211 -15.71 8.47 4.43
C GLY A 211 -16.38 7.17 4.87
N ALA A 212 -15.63 6.30 5.56
CA ALA A 212 -16.16 5.07 6.14
C ALA A 212 -17.29 5.37 7.14
N ALA A 213 -17.08 6.30 8.07
CA ALA A 213 -18.11 6.73 9.04
C ALA A 213 -19.37 7.31 8.35
N GLY A 214 -19.20 8.07 7.26
CA GLY A 214 -20.30 8.57 6.45
C GLY A 214 -21.11 7.46 5.79
N VAL A 215 -20.46 6.39 5.34
CA VAL A 215 -21.13 5.18 4.83
C VAL A 215 -21.85 4.43 5.95
N THR A 216 -21.23 4.28 7.13
CA THR A 216 -21.86 3.67 8.32
C THR A 216 -23.17 4.36 8.67
N GLN A 217 -23.20 5.69 8.70
CA GLN A 217 -24.43 6.46 8.99
C GLN A 217 -25.56 6.19 7.98
N ARG A 218 -25.23 5.96 6.70
CA ARG A 218 -26.21 5.59 5.68
C ARG A 218 -26.71 4.15 5.90
N LEU A 219 -25.81 3.23 6.22
CA LEU A 219 -26.14 1.83 6.50
C LEU A 219 -27.01 1.67 7.76
N LEU A 220 -26.75 2.46 8.80
CA LEU A 220 -27.59 2.48 10.01
C LEU A 220 -29.05 2.83 9.68
N LYS A 221 -29.27 3.92 8.93
CA LYS A 221 -30.61 4.33 8.49
C LYS A 221 -31.27 3.28 7.58
N LEU A 222 -30.48 2.63 6.74
CA LEU A 222 -30.95 1.54 5.87
C LEU A 222 -31.41 0.35 6.71
N ARG A 223 -30.61 -0.08 7.70
CA ARG A 223 -30.94 -1.18 8.61
C ARG A 223 -32.20 -0.90 9.42
N GLU A 224 -32.34 0.31 9.98
CA GLU A 224 -33.54 0.71 10.72
C GLU A 224 -34.80 0.68 9.85
N THR A 225 -34.65 1.00 8.57
CA THR A 225 -35.76 0.95 7.60
C THR A 225 -36.09 -0.49 7.22
N ALA A 226 -35.09 -1.32 6.94
CA ALA A 226 -35.26 -2.75 6.70
C ALA A 226 -35.94 -3.45 7.89
N ALA A 227 -35.52 -3.15 9.12
CA ALA A 227 -36.09 -3.74 10.34
C ALA A 227 -37.54 -3.33 10.62
N ARG A 228 -37.96 -2.14 10.14
CA ARG A 228 -39.36 -1.71 10.23
C ARG A 228 -40.23 -2.42 9.20
N VAL A 229 -39.73 -2.58 7.97
CA VAL A 229 -40.45 -3.31 6.92
C VAL A 229 -40.60 -4.78 7.29
N HIS A 230 -39.52 -5.42 7.74
CA HIS A 230 -39.55 -6.83 8.12
C HIS A 230 -40.59 -7.12 9.22
N ARG A 231 -40.62 -6.31 10.28
CA ARG A 231 -41.62 -6.44 11.36
C ARG A 231 -43.06 -6.14 10.95
N ALA A 232 -43.28 -5.43 9.84
CA ALA A 232 -44.62 -5.17 9.32
C ALA A 232 -45.11 -6.28 8.38
N SER A 233 -44.22 -7.18 7.97
CA SER A 233 -44.49 -8.32 7.10
C SER A 233 -44.69 -9.64 7.87
N GLU A 234 -44.37 -9.65 9.18
CA GLU A 234 -44.72 -10.68 10.16
C GLU A 234 -46.15 -10.49 10.69
#